data_AF-A0A7R9LM06-F1
#
_entry.id   AF-A0A7R9LM06-F1
#
_cell.length_a   1.000
_cell.length_b   1.000
_cell.length_c   1.000
_cell.angle_alpha   90.00
_cell.angle_beta   90.00
_cell.angle_gamma   90.00
#
_symmetry.space_group_name_H-M   'P 1'
#
loop_
_entity.id
_entity.type
_entity.pdbx_description
1 polymer ?
#
loop_
_entity_poly.entity_id
_entity_poly.type
_entity_poly.pdbx_seq_one_letter_code
_entity_poly.pdbx_strand_id
1 'polypeptide(L)'
;MYDEEEGLGEEETMEITSDVWQEACWIVISSYFDEKGLVRQQLDSFDEFIQMSVQRIVEDSSAIELQAEAQHASGEVENPHRYVLKFEQIYLSKPTHWEKDGAPTPMMPNEARLRNLTYSAPLYVDITKTIIREGEEPIETQHQKTFIGKIPIMLRSTYCLLSGLTDRDLTELNECPLDPGGYFIVNGSEKVLIAQEKMATNTVYVFSLKDSKYVYKAECRSCIEHSSRPTSTLWVNMLSRGAQGGKKTAIGQRIIAIIPYIKQEIPIMIVFRALGFVADRDILEHIIYDFEDPEMMEMVKPSLDEAFVVQEQNVALNFIGVRGARPGV
;
A
#
# COMPACT_ATOMS: atom_id res chain seq x y z
N MET A 1 -49.22 50.01 -21.08
CA MET A 1 -50.05 48.79 -21.08
C MET A 1 -49.05 47.66 -20.91
N TYR A 2 -48.98 47.18 -19.67
CA TYR A 2 -48.42 45.93 -19.13
C TYR A 2 -47.21 45.27 -19.81
N ASP A 3 -46.12 45.23 -19.04
CA ASP A 3 -45.12 44.16 -19.02
C ASP A 3 -45.80 42.79 -18.85
N GLU A 4 -45.41 41.82 -19.67
CA GLU A 4 -45.56 40.39 -19.37
C GLU A 4 -44.16 39.76 -19.42
N GLU A 5 -43.47 39.86 -18.28
CA GLU A 5 -42.47 38.87 -17.87
C GLU A 5 -43.21 37.53 -17.70
N GLU A 6 -43.17 36.66 -18.72
CA GLU A 6 -43.59 35.27 -18.57
C GLU A 6 -42.58 34.54 -17.67
N GLY A 7 -42.96 34.51 -16.39
CA GLY A 7 -42.63 33.54 -15.36
C GLY A 7 -41.60 32.46 -15.69
N LEU A 8 -40.39 32.66 -15.15
CA LEU A 8 -39.66 31.57 -14.49
C LEU A 8 -40.46 31.13 -13.25
N GLY A 9 -41.60 30.48 -13.50
CA GLY A 9 -42.53 29.99 -12.51
C GLY A 9 -42.39 28.48 -12.41
N GLU A 10 -41.91 28.04 -11.25
CA GLU A 10 -42.21 26.74 -10.66
C GLU A 10 -41.57 25.53 -11.35
N GLU A 11 -40.38 25.15 -10.86
CA GLU A 11 -40.05 23.74 -10.64
C GLU A 11 -41.06 23.16 -9.64
N GLU A 12 -42.32 23.03 -10.07
CA GLU A 12 -43.29 22.20 -9.38
C GLU A 12 -42.74 20.78 -9.42
N THR A 13 -42.57 20.22 -8.23
CA THR A 13 -42.26 18.83 -7.95
C THR A 13 -43.23 17.91 -8.70
N MET A 14 -42.94 17.63 -9.97
CA MET A 14 -43.59 16.54 -10.69
C MET A 14 -43.15 15.26 -10.00
N GLU A 15 -44.04 14.74 -9.14
CA GLU A 15 -43.88 13.42 -8.55
C GLU A 15 -43.78 12.43 -9.73
N ILE A 16 -42.57 11.89 -9.95
CA ILE A 16 -42.29 11.02 -11.08
C ILE A 16 -43.20 9.80 -10.93
N THR A 17 -44.14 9.64 -11.86
CA THR A 17 -45.01 8.47 -11.88
C THR A 17 -44.18 7.21 -12.10
N SER A 18 -44.62 6.06 -11.58
CA SER A 18 -43.87 4.79 -11.69
C SER A 18 -43.53 4.41 -13.13
N ASP A 19 -44.33 4.86 -14.11
CA ASP A 19 -44.12 4.60 -15.53
C ASP A 19 -43.00 5.48 -16.11
N VAL A 20 -42.94 6.75 -15.72
CA VAL A 20 -41.88 7.70 -16.14
C VAL A 20 -40.56 7.37 -15.43
N TRP A 21 -40.62 6.80 -14.23
CA TRP A 21 -39.43 6.38 -13.49
C TRP A 21 -38.59 5.36 -14.27
N GLN A 22 -39.23 4.41 -14.95
CA GLN A 22 -38.53 3.39 -15.70
C GLN A 22 -37.72 3.98 -16.87
N GLU A 23 -38.28 4.96 -17.59
CA GLU A 23 -37.57 5.66 -18.66
C GLU A 23 -36.50 6.62 -18.11
N ALA A 24 -36.81 7.36 -17.05
CA ALA A 24 -35.87 8.26 -16.39
C ALA A 24 -34.62 7.52 -15.85
N CYS A 25 -34.78 6.30 -15.33
CA CYS A 25 -33.66 5.45 -14.91
C CYS A 25 -32.65 5.23 -16.05
N TRP A 26 -33.13 4.95 -17.27
CA TRP A 26 -32.26 4.73 -18.42
C TRP A 26 -31.52 5.99 -18.85
N ILE A 27 -32.13 7.17 -18.71
CA ILE A 27 -31.46 8.45 -18.99
C ILE A 27 -30.28 8.65 -18.02
N VAL A 28 -30.49 8.38 -16.73
CA VAL A 28 -29.43 8.48 -15.70
C VAL A 28 -28.34 7.42 -15.90
N ILE A 29 -28.71 6.20 -16.26
CA ILE A 29 -27.75 5.14 -16.56
C ILE A 29 -26.93 5.48 -17.81
N SER A 30 -27.57 6.02 -18.85
CA SER A 30 -26.88 6.42 -20.08
C SER A 30 -25.88 7.54 -19.83
N SER A 31 -26.27 8.58 -19.09
CA SER A 31 -25.34 9.66 -18.73
C SER A 31 -24.16 9.17 -17.88
N TYR A 32 -24.39 8.19 -16.99
CA TYR A 32 -23.31 7.53 -16.25
C TYR A 32 -22.31 6.85 -17.18
N PHE A 33 -22.77 6.07 -18.16
CA PHE A 33 -21.85 5.39 -19.09
C PHE A 33 -21.20 6.33 -20.09
N ASP A 34 -21.87 7.41 -20.49
CA ASP A 34 -21.29 8.45 -21.35
C ASP A 34 -20.13 9.18 -20.65
N GLU A 35 -20.24 9.43 -19.35
CA GLU A 35 -19.18 10.11 -18.57
C GLU A 35 -18.11 9.14 -18.05
N LYS A 36 -18.50 7.95 -17.60
CA LYS A 36 -17.60 7.00 -16.92
C LYS A 36 -16.99 5.97 -17.87
N GLY A 37 -17.70 5.56 -18.92
CA GLY A 37 -17.29 4.42 -19.75
C GLY A 37 -17.30 3.08 -19.00
N LEU A 38 -16.72 2.05 -19.61
CA LEU A 38 -16.80 0.65 -19.14
C LEU A 38 -15.56 0.16 -18.38
N VAL A 39 -14.41 0.79 -18.57
CA VAL A 39 -13.10 0.33 -18.04
C VAL A 39 -12.45 1.32 -17.08
N ARG A 40 -13.25 2.22 -16.51
CA ARG A 40 -12.79 3.35 -15.70
C ARG A 40 -11.92 2.94 -14.53
N GLN A 41 -12.27 1.85 -13.85
CA GLN A 41 -11.52 1.32 -12.72
C GLN A 41 -10.06 1.01 -13.05
N GLN A 42 -9.76 0.57 -14.28
CA GLN A 42 -8.39 0.27 -14.71
C GLN A 42 -7.63 1.57 -15.02
N LEU A 43 -8.28 2.49 -15.74
CA LEU A 43 -7.69 3.78 -16.13
C LEU A 43 -7.43 4.66 -14.91
N ASP A 44 -8.43 4.85 -14.06
CA ASP A 44 -8.34 5.67 -12.84
C ASP A 44 -7.27 5.10 -11.89
N SER A 45 -7.20 3.77 -11.73
CA SER A 45 -6.18 3.13 -10.90
C SER A 45 -4.76 3.33 -11.45
N PHE A 46 -4.58 3.26 -12.77
CA PHE A 46 -3.28 3.48 -13.40
C PHE A 46 -2.87 4.96 -13.35
N ASP A 47 -3.81 5.87 -13.59
CA ASP A 47 -3.57 7.30 -13.53
C ASP A 47 -3.22 7.76 -12.11
N GLU A 48 -3.92 7.27 -11.08
CA GLU A 48 -3.53 7.48 -9.67
C GLU A 48 -2.12 6.98 -9.41
N PHE A 49 -1.80 5.78 -9.90
CA PHE A 49 -0.50 5.17 -9.68
C PHE A 49 0.62 6.05 -10.21
N ILE A 50 0.50 6.52 -11.46
CA ILE A 50 1.51 7.35 -12.10
C ILE A 50 1.57 8.76 -11.51
N GLN A 51 0.42 9.38 -11.22
CA GLN A 51 0.36 10.77 -10.76
C GLN A 51 0.78 10.93 -9.29
N MET A 52 0.49 9.93 -8.44
CA MET A 52 0.67 10.05 -6.99
C MET A 52 1.58 8.96 -6.44
N SER A 53 1.26 7.69 -6.68
CA SER A 53 1.95 6.59 -6.02
C SER A 53 3.44 6.49 -6.38
N VAL A 54 3.83 6.68 -7.64
CA VAL A 54 5.25 6.63 -8.03
C VAL A 54 6.07 7.73 -7.36
N GLN A 55 5.54 8.96 -7.28
CA GLN A 55 6.23 10.08 -6.62
C GLN A 55 6.38 9.80 -5.12
N ARG A 56 5.32 9.32 -4.45
CA ARG A 56 5.37 8.94 -3.04
C ARG A 56 6.40 7.85 -2.75
N ILE A 57 6.52 6.85 -3.63
CA ILE A 57 7.54 5.79 -3.48
C ILE A 57 8.96 6.38 -3.51
N VAL A 58 9.21 7.38 -4.36
CA VAL A 58 10.51 8.05 -4.45
C VAL A 58 10.78 8.90 -3.20
N GLU A 59 9.77 9.62 -2.71
CA GLU A 59 9.86 10.44 -1.48
C GLU A 59 10.03 9.60 -0.20
N ASP A 60 9.37 8.46 -0.12
CA ASP A 60 9.50 7.50 0.99
C ASP A 60 10.87 6.82 1.04
N SER A 61 11.62 6.85 -0.06
CA SER A 61 12.95 6.26 -0.12
C SER A 61 13.95 7.09 0.68
N SER A 62 14.59 6.46 1.67
CA SER A 62 15.62 7.12 2.47
C SER A 62 16.83 7.49 1.60
N ALA A 63 17.48 8.61 1.91
CA ALA A 63 18.73 8.98 1.26
C ALA A 63 19.77 7.84 1.40
N ILE A 64 20.44 7.55 0.30
CA ILE A 64 21.46 6.50 0.26
C ILE A 64 22.77 7.13 0.71
N GLU A 65 23.27 6.69 1.87
CA GLU A 65 24.57 7.11 2.37
C GLU A 65 25.63 6.05 2.07
N LEU A 66 26.77 6.50 1.53
CA LEU A 66 27.93 5.67 1.24
C LEU A 66 29.15 6.34 1.85
N GLN A 67 29.85 5.61 2.72
CA GLN A 67 31.13 6.02 3.27
C GLN A 67 32.08 4.82 3.19
N ALA A 68 33.29 5.03 2.70
CA ALA A 68 34.29 3.96 2.71
C ALA A 68 34.72 3.66 4.16
N GLU A 69 35.33 2.50 4.38
CA GLU A 69 35.94 2.21 5.69
C GLU A 69 37.24 3.01 5.86
N ALA A 70 37.45 3.57 7.05
CA ALA A 70 38.69 4.26 7.37
C ALA A 70 39.87 3.26 7.35
N GLN A 71 40.90 3.55 6.57
CA GLN A 71 42.10 2.71 6.51
C GLN A 71 43.10 3.17 7.57
N HIS A 72 43.31 2.35 8.61
CA HIS A 72 44.23 2.66 9.71
C HIS A 72 45.67 2.15 9.46
N ALA A 73 46.18 2.31 8.23
CA ALA A 73 47.48 1.72 7.86
C ALA A 73 48.70 2.57 8.26
N SER A 74 48.55 3.89 8.44
CA SER A 74 49.67 4.83 8.58
C SER A 74 49.68 5.66 9.88
N GLY A 75 48.79 5.41 10.84
CA GLY A 75 48.74 6.15 12.10
C GLY A 75 48.08 7.54 12.01
N GLU A 76 47.77 8.01 10.80
CA GLU A 76 46.88 9.15 10.56
C GLU A 76 45.45 8.62 10.33
N VAL A 77 44.46 9.23 11.00
CA VAL A 77 43.05 8.93 10.80
C VAL A 77 42.56 9.80 9.64
N GLU A 78 42.56 9.26 8.43
CA GLU A 78 41.87 9.90 7.31
C GLU A 78 40.42 9.39 7.29
N ASN A 79 39.46 10.24 7.66
CA ASN A 79 38.06 9.88 7.51
C ASN A 79 37.68 9.97 6.03
N PRO A 80 37.25 8.86 5.41
CA PRO A 80 36.89 8.87 4.01
C PRO A 80 35.63 9.71 3.79
N HIS A 81 35.54 10.31 2.61
CA HIS A 81 34.42 11.14 2.20
C HIS A 81 33.09 10.39 2.29
N ARG A 82 32.06 11.07 2.79
CA ARG A 82 30.68 10.56 2.82
C ARG A 82 29.92 11.10 1.62
N TYR A 83 29.28 10.20 0.88
CA TYR A 83 28.40 10.53 -0.24
C TYR A 83 26.96 10.28 0.17
N VAL A 84 26.10 11.27 -0.04
CA VAL A 84 24.66 11.16 0.19
C VAL A 84 23.96 11.38 -1.15
N LEU A 85 23.11 10.43 -1.54
CA LEU A 85 22.27 10.52 -2.73
C LEU A 85 20.81 10.61 -2.32
N LYS A 86 20.13 11.62 -2.84
CA LYS A 86 18.70 11.84 -2.64
C LYS A 86 17.99 11.93 -3.99
N PHE A 87 16.87 11.25 -4.10
CA PHE A 87 15.98 11.33 -5.25
C PHE A 87 14.85 12.31 -4.94
N GLU A 88 14.46 13.12 -5.92
CA GLU A 88 13.49 14.19 -5.75
C GLU A 88 12.31 14.02 -6.72
N GLN A 89 12.04 15.03 -7.55
CA GLN A 89 10.89 15.04 -8.45
C GLN A 89 11.07 14.03 -9.58
N ILE A 90 10.02 13.26 -9.86
CA ILE A 90 9.93 12.41 -11.05
C ILE A 90 9.33 13.18 -12.23
N TYR A 91 9.73 12.79 -13.43
CA TYR A 91 9.16 13.27 -14.69
C TYR A 91 8.91 12.08 -15.60
N LEU A 92 7.66 11.89 -16.01
CA LEU A 92 7.29 10.90 -17.01
C LEU A 92 7.03 11.60 -18.35
N SER A 93 7.69 11.17 -19.41
CA SER A 93 7.38 11.70 -20.74
C SER A 93 6.23 10.92 -21.39
N LYS A 94 5.79 11.36 -22.58
CA LYS A 94 4.92 10.52 -23.43
C LYS A 94 5.71 9.31 -23.98
N PRO A 95 5.04 8.23 -24.41
CA PRO A 95 5.67 7.06 -25.04
C PRO A 95 6.55 7.41 -26.25
N THR A 96 7.82 7.00 -26.19
CA THR A 96 8.81 7.25 -27.25
C THR A 96 9.61 6.01 -27.58
N HIS A 97 9.87 5.80 -28.86
CA HIS A 97 10.79 4.80 -29.37
C HIS A 97 12.12 5.44 -29.75
N TRP A 98 13.24 4.73 -29.58
CA TRP A 98 14.54 5.17 -30.08
C TRP A 98 14.90 4.29 -31.27
N GLU A 99 15.03 4.91 -32.44
CA GLU A 99 15.45 4.19 -33.64
C GLU A 99 16.95 3.89 -33.63
N LYS A 100 17.40 3.04 -34.56
CA LYS A 100 18.82 2.66 -34.66
C LYS A 100 19.74 3.87 -34.89
N ASP A 101 19.19 4.92 -35.50
CA ASP A 101 19.90 6.16 -35.79
C ASP A 101 19.99 7.09 -34.57
N GLY A 102 19.41 6.68 -33.42
CA GLY A 102 19.46 7.43 -32.16
C GLY A 102 18.43 8.56 -32.05
N ALA A 103 17.55 8.73 -33.03
CA ALA A 103 16.47 9.71 -32.96
C ALA A 103 15.29 9.18 -32.13
N PRO A 104 14.75 9.97 -31.17
CA PRO A 104 13.52 9.62 -30.48
C PRO A 104 12.30 9.96 -31.37
N THR A 105 11.44 8.97 -31.59
CA THR A 105 10.15 9.14 -32.28
C THR A 105 9.00 8.86 -31.32
N PRO A 106 7.86 9.56 -31.45
CA PRO A 106 6.66 9.21 -30.69
C PRO A 106 6.22 7.81 -31.11
N MET A 107 6.01 6.92 -30.15
CA MET A 107 5.59 5.55 -30.43
C MET A 107 4.06 5.50 -30.52
N MET A 108 3.49 5.07 -31.65
CA MET A 108 2.05 4.81 -31.73
C MET A 108 1.71 3.40 -31.22
N PRO A 109 0.54 3.18 -30.58
CA PRO A 109 0.20 1.86 -30.05
C PRO A 109 0.11 0.79 -31.15
N ASN A 110 -0.56 1.06 -32.27
CA ASN A 110 -0.62 0.15 -33.41
C ASN A 110 0.77 -0.24 -33.95
N GLU A 111 1.70 0.72 -34.01
CA GLU A 111 3.08 0.45 -34.38
C GLU A 111 3.76 -0.50 -33.38
N ALA A 112 3.54 -0.30 -32.08
CA ALA A 112 4.07 -1.18 -31.04
C ALA A 112 3.55 -2.62 -31.18
N ARG A 113 2.27 -2.79 -31.55
CA ARG A 113 1.66 -4.11 -31.85
C ARG A 113 2.38 -4.77 -33.04
N LEU A 114 2.46 -4.09 -34.18
CA LEU A 114 3.00 -4.63 -35.43
C LEU A 114 4.50 -4.95 -35.35
N ARG A 115 5.27 -4.14 -34.64
CA ARG A 115 6.74 -4.29 -34.53
C ARG A 115 7.18 -5.15 -33.35
N ASN A 116 6.26 -5.77 -32.61
CA ASN A 116 6.56 -6.51 -31.37
C ASN A 116 7.32 -5.69 -30.31
N LEU A 117 6.98 -4.40 -30.18
CA LEU A 117 7.61 -3.50 -29.21
C LEU A 117 6.77 -3.41 -27.93
N THR A 118 7.38 -2.87 -26.87
CA THR A 118 6.68 -2.55 -25.63
C THR A 118 6.32 -1.06 -25.61
N TYR A 119 5.02 -0.78 -25.53
CA TYR A 119 4.49 0.58 -25.45
C TYR A 119 4.77 1.16 -24.06
N SER A 120 5.83 1.95 -23.97
CA SER A 120 6.37 2.45 -22.70
C SER A 120 6.91 3.87 -22.84
N ALA A 121 6.88 4.60 -21.73
CA ALA A 121 7.41 5.95 -21.62
C ALA A 121 8.67 5.98 -20.75
N PRO A 122 9.68 6.77 -21.10
CA PRO A 122 10.85 6.98 -20.26
C PRO A 122 10.50 7.82 -19.02
N LEU A 123 11.03 7.36 -17.89
CA LEU A 123 10.93 7.99 -16.59
C LEU A 123 12.27 8.64 -16.24
N TYR A 124 12.21 9.88 -15.77
CA TYR A 124 13.34 10.67 -15.33
C TYR A 124 13.15 11.07 -13.87
N VAL A 125 14.25 11.33 -13.16
CA VAL A 125 14.22 11.82 -11.79
C VAL A 125 15.32 12.85 -11.57
N ASP A 126 15.06 13.81 -10.70
CA ASP A 126 16.09 14.71 -10.19
C ASP A 126 16.87 14.02 -9.07
N ILE A 127 18.20 14.07 -9.17
CA ILE A 127 19.11 13.44 -8.21
C ILE A 127 20.00 14.50 -7.60
N THR A 128 19.92 14.64 -6.28
CA THR A 128 20.79 15.51 -5.51
C THR A 128 21.90 14.68 -4.89
N LYS A 129 23.15 15.03 -5.24
CA LYS A 129 24.36 14.41 -4.71
C LYS A 129 25.05 15.37 -3.75
N THR A 130 25.20 14.98 -2.50
CA THR A 130 25.94 15.74 -1.49
C THR A 130 27.23 15.01 -1.14
N ILE A 131 28.36 15.70 -1.26
CA ILE A 131 29.68 15.20 -0.88
C ILE A 131 30.08 15.91 0.42
N ILE A 132 30.28 15.13 1.48
CA ILE A 132 30.66 15.64 2.80
C ILE A 132 32.09 15.21 3.06
N ARG A 133 32.96 16.20 3.24
CA ARG A 133 34.38 16.03 3.56
C ARG A 133 34.66 16.62 4.93
N GLU A 134 35.61 16.04 5.66
CA GLU A 134 35.97 16.53 6.98
C GLU A 134 36.63 17.92 6.86
N GLY A 135 36.09 18.92 7.58
CA GLY A 135 36.62 20.28 7.60
C GLY A 135 36.24 21.18 6.41
N GLU A 136 35.49 20.67 5.42
CA GLU A 136 34.96 21.46 4.31
C GLU A 136 33.43 21.57 4.39
N GLU A 137 32.85 22.62 3.82
CA GLU A 137 31.40 22.70 3.66
C GLU A 137 30.90 21.60 2.69
N PRO A 138 29.70 21.02 2.93
CA PRO A 138 29.11 20.04 2.02
C PRO A 138 28.97 20.59 0.60
N ILE A 139 29.48 19.85 -0.39
CA ILE A 139 29.35 20.20 -1.79
C ILE A 139 28.12 19.48 -2.36
N GLU A 140 27.11 20.25 -2.75
CA GLU A 140 25.89 19.74 -3.36
C GLU A 140 25.92 19.90 -4.88
N THR A 141 25.55 18.85 -5.61
CA THR A 141 25.43 18.85 -7.06
C THR A 141 24.09 18.25 -7.46
N GLN A 142 23.29 19.01 -8.18
CA GLN A 142 21.99 18.56 -8.68
C GLN A 142 22.11 18.04 -10.11
N HIS A 143 21.63 16.83 -10.35
CA HIS A 143 21.51 16.21 -11.66
C HIS A 143 20.04 16.19 -12.07
N GLN A 144 19.64 17.14 -12.90
CA GLN A 144 18.26 17.28 -13.34
C GLN A 144 17.90 16.28 -14.44
N LYS A 145 16.68 15.74 -14.40
CA LYS A 145 16.08 14.86 -15.42
C LYS A 145 17.00 13.70 -15.80
N THR A 146 17.52 12.99 -14.82
CA THR A 146 18.34 11.80 -15.04
C THR A 146 17.42 10.64 -15.44
N PHE A 147 17.70 9.99 -16.58
CA PHE A 147 16.94 8.83 -17.04
C PHE A 147 17.17 7.64 -16.11
N ILE A 148 16.08 7.05 -15.59
CA ILE A 148 16.14 5.90 -14.67
C ILE A 148 15.52 4.62 -15.24
N GLY A 149 14.64 4.73 -16.23
CA GLY A 149 14.03 3.55 -16.82
C GLY A 149 12.82 3.88 -17.69
N LYS A 150 12.06 2.84 -18.06
CA LYS A 150 10.81 2.98 -18.82
C LYS A 150 9.67 2.30 -18.07
N ILE A 151 8.50 2.94 -18.07
CA ILE A 151 7.27 2.41 -17.52
C ILE A 151 6.31 2.06 -18.68
N PRO A 152 5.78 0.82 -18.75
CA PRO A 152 4.70 0.49 -19.67
C PRO A 152 3.48 1.39 -19.45
N ILE A 153 2.96 1.98 -20.52
CA ILE A 153 1.81 2.90 -20.44
C ILE A 153 0.53 2.17 -20.82
N MET A 154 -0.51 2.32 -19.99
CA MET A 154 -1.83 1.77 -20.26
C MET A 154 -2.50 2.54 -21.40
N LEU A 155 -3.10 1.84 -22.35
CA LEU A 155 -3.78 2.48 -23.48
C LEU A 155 -4.99 3.28 -22.99
N ARG A 156 -5.18 4.47 -23.58
CA ARG A 156 -6.21 5.46 -23.23
C ARG A 156 -6.11 6.07 -21.82
N SER A 157 -5.05 5.76 -21.06
CA SER A 157 -4.73 6.51 -19.82
C SER A 157 -4.31 7.95 -20.10
N THR A 158 -4.26 8.80 -19.07
CA THR A 158 -3.89 10.23 -19.20
C THR A 158 -2.51 10.44 -19.86
N TYR A 159 -1.57 9.50 -19.67
CA TYR A 159 -0.22 9.57 -20.24
C TYR A 159 -0.07 8.88 -21.61
N CYS A 160 -1.14 8.26 -22.13
CA CYS A 160 -1.17 7.69 -23.46
C CYS A 160 -1.31 8.78 -24.54
N LEU A 161 -0.73 8.55 -25.72
CA LEU A 161 -0.89 9.46 -26.86
C LEU A 161 -2.32 9.50 -27.41
N LEU A 162 -3.11 8.44 -27.21
CA LEU A 162 -4.49 8.35 -27.68
C LEU A 162 -5.48 9.11 -26.80
N SER A 163 -5.08 9.55 -25.62
CA SER A 163 -5.97 10.26 -24.69
C SER A 163 -6.33 11.64 -25.23
N GLY A 164 -7.64 11.94 -25.25
CA GLY A 164 -8.18 13.22 -25.72
C GLY A 164 -8.23 13.39 -27.24
N LEU A 165 -7.90 12.37 -28.03
CA LEU A 165 -8.07 12.41 -29.49
C LEU A 165 -9.54 12.20 -29.88
N THR A 166 -9.96 12.81 -30.98
CA THR A 166 -11.32 12.61 -31.51
C THR A 166 -11.43 11.27 -32.25
N ASP A 167 -12.64 10.74 -32.40
CA ASP A 167 -12.90 9.49 -33.14
C ASP A 167 -12.33 9.52 -34.57
N ARG A 168 -12.33 10.71 -35.20
CA ARG A 168 -11.74 10.91 -36.52
C ARG A 168 -10.23 10.73 -36.47
N ASP A 169 -9.56 11.40 -35.54
CA ASP A 169 -8.09 11.36 -35.42
C ASP A 169 -7.61 9.94 -35.02
N LEU A 170 -8.38 9.23 -34.19
CA LEU A 170 -8.12 7.81 -33.88
C LEU A 170 -8.17 6.94 -35.13
N THR A 171 -9.17 7.16 -35.98
CA THR A 171 -9.32 6.42 -37.24
C THR A 171 -8.17 6.72 -38.20
N GLU A 172 -7.71 7.98 -38.28
CA GLU A 172 -6.54 8.37 -39.08
C GLU A 172 -5.24 7.69 -38.60
N LEU A 173 -5.14 7.40 -37.30
CA LEU A 173 -4.03 6.66 -36.70
C LEU A 173 -4.18 5.13 -36.80
N ASN A 174 -5.21 4.62 -37.49
CA ASN A 174 -5.57 3.21 -37.56
C ASN A 174 -5.87 2.57 -36.19
N GLU A 175 -6.42 3.35 -35.26
CA GLU A 175 -6.95 2.86 -33.99
C GLU A 175 -8.48 2.82 -34.05
N CYS A 176 -9.10 1.89 -33.31
CA CYS A 176 -10.56 1.78 -33.25
C CYS A 176 -11.13 2.78 -32.23
N PRO A 177 -12.10 3.65 -32.61
CA PRO A 177 -12.78 4.54 -31.67
C PRO A 177 -13.51 3.80 -30.53
N LEU A 178 -13.99 2.58 -30.81
CA LEU A 178 -14.71 1.73 -29.87
C LEU A 178 -13.81 0.85 -28.99
N ASP A 179 -12.48 0.87 -29.19
CA ASP A 179 -11.56 0.16 -28.30
C ASP A 179 -11.58 0.81 -26.91
N PRO A 180 -11.99 0.12 -25.83
CA PRO A 180 -12.06 0.73 -24.51
C PRO A 180 -10.68 1.13 -23.93
N GLY A 181 -9.57 0.55 -24.41
CA GLY A 181 -8.27 0.69 -23.75
C GLY A 181 -8.22 -0.05 -22.41
N GLY A 182 -7.40 0.44 -21.46
CA GLY A 182 -7.30 -0.20 -20.14
C GLY A 182 -6.39 -1.46 -20.10
N TYR A 183 -5.53 -1.62 -21.09
CA TYR A 183 -4.56 -2.72 -21.20
C TYR A 183 -3.18 -2.20 -21.64
N PHE A 184 -2.18 -3.07 -21.59
CA PHE A 184 -0.79 -2.76 -21.94
C PHE A 184 -0.37 -3.51 -23.20
N ILE A 185 0.46 -2.90 -24.03
CA ILE A 185 1.16 -3.59 -25.12
C ILE A 185 2.59 -3.88 -24.68
N VAL A 186 2.92 -5.16 -24.52
CA VAL A 186 4.26 -5.62 -24.13
C VAL A 186 4.74 -6.66 -25.13
N ASN A 187 5.85 -6.34 -25.80
CA ASN A 187 6.41 -7.14 -26.89
C ASN A 187 5.38 -7.47 -27.98
N GLY A 188 4.59 -6.48 -28.40
CA GLY A 188 3.50 -6.61 -29.37
C GLY A 188 2.24 -7.33 -28.87
N SER A 189 2.30 -7.96 -27.70
CA SER A 189 1.16 -8.68 -27.12
C SER A 189 0.37 -7.77 -26.18
N GLU A 190 -0.95 -7.85 -26.27
CA GLU A 190 -1.86 -7.14 -25.37
C GLU A 190 -1.99 -7.90 -24.03
N LYS A 191 -1.92 -7.16 -22.93
CA LYS A 191 -1.93 -7.70 -21.56
C LYS A 191 -2.84 -6.88 -20.67
N VAL A 192 -3.76 -7.56 -20.00
CA VAL A 192 -4.68 -6.98 -19.02
C VAL A 192 -4.29 -7.48 -17.63
N LEU A 193 -4.33 -6.58 -16.64
CA LEU A 193 -4.18 -6.95 -15.24
C LEU A 193 -5.56 -7.28 -14.65
N ILE A 194 -5.70 -8.50 -14.14
CA ILE A 194 -6.93 -8.98 -13.52
C ILE A 194 -6.91 -8.58 -12.04
N ALA A 195 -7.94 -7.87 -11.61
CA ALA A 195 -8.12 -7.49 -10.21
C ALA A 195 -8.08 -8.73 -9.31
N GLN A 196 -7.32 -8.64 -8.22
CA GLN A 196 -7.20 -9.71 -7.23
C GLN A 196 -8.00 -9.34 -5.98
N GLU A 197 -8.94 -10.20 -5.63
CA GLU A 197 -9.69 -10.05 -4.38
C GLU A 197 -8.84 -10.51 -3.20
N LYS A 198 -8.82 -9.69 -2.13
CA LYS A 198 -8.14 -10.00 -0.88
C LYS A 198 -9.00 -9.54 0.29
N MET A 199 -8.83 -10.20 1.43
CA MET A 199 -9.43 -9.75 2.70
C MET A 199 -8.97 -8.32 3.02
N ALA A 200 -9.88 -7.51 3.55
CA ALA A 200 -9.56 -6.13 3.90
C ALA A 200 -8.47 -6.08 4.98
N THR A 201 -7.53 -5.15 4.81
CA THR A 201 -6.50 -4.86 5.82
C THR A 201 -7.05 -3.89 6.87
N ASN A 202 -6.36 -3.77 8.00
CA ASN A 202 -6.69 -2.89 9.12
C ASN A 202 -8.06 -3.19 9.78
N THR A 203 -8.57 -4.41 9.60
CA THR A 203 -9.80 -4.91 10.24
C THR A 203 -9.48 -6.15 11.07
N VAL A 204 -10.13 -6.28 12.23
CA VAL A 204 -9.99 -7.44 13.11
C VAL A 204 -11.03 -8.50 12.73
N TYR A 205 -10.56 -9.70 12.41
CA TYR A 205 -11.41 -10.86 12.14
C TYR A 205 -11.28 -11.89 13.25
N VAL A 206 -12.40 -12.44 13.73
CA VAL A 206 -12.41 -13.50 14.77
C VAL A 206 -13.02 -14.76 14.19
N PHE A 207 -12.27 -15.86 14.23
CA PHE A 207 -12.66 -17.16 13.73
C PHE A 207 -12.75 -18.18 14.88
N SER A 208 -13.76 -19.05 14.84
CA SER A 208 -13.82 -20.24 15.68
C SER A 208 -13.22 -21.42 14.95
N LEU A 209 -12.33 -22.16 15.61
CA LEU A 209 -11.64 -23.32 15.06
C LEU A 209 -12.10 -24.59 15.81
N LYS A 210 -12.38 -25.65 15.06
CA LYS A 210 -12.65 -26.99 15.60
C LYS A 210 -11.37 -27.83 15.56
N ASP A 211 -11.16 -28.65 16.59
CA ASP A 211 -10.06 -29.62 16.68
C ASP A 211 -8.65 -29.05 16.45
N SER A 212 -8.42 -27.82 16.90
CA SER A 212 -7.14 -27.12 16.78
C SER A 212 -6.52 -26.82 18.15
N LYS A 213 -5.24 -26.45 18.16
CA LYS A 213 -4.53 -25.93 19.34
C LYS A 213 -5.25 -24.71 19.93
N TYR A 214 -5.91 -23.92 19.09
CA TYR A 214 -6.67 -22.73 19.47
C TYR A 214 -8.17 -22.96 19.26
N VAL A 215 -9.00 -22.44 20.17
CA VAL A 215 -10.47 -22.45 20.05
C VAL A 215 -10.95 -21.25 19.24
N TYR A 216 -10.37 -20.08 19.53
CA TYR A 216 -10.62 -18.85 18.81
C TYR A 216 -9.32 -18.25 18.31
N LYS A 217 -9.36 -17.72 17.09
CA LYS A 217 -8.25 -17.04 16.42
C LYS A 217 -8.72 -15.67 15.97
N ALA A 218 -8.16 -14.62 16.56
CA ALA A 218 -8.29 -13.27 16.08
C ALA A 218 -7.11 -12.93 15.17
N GLU A 219 -7.37 -12.34 14.01
CA GLU A 219 -6.39 -11.94 13.02
C GLU A 219 -6.57 -10.47 12.66
N CYS A 220 -5.49 -9.71 12.69
CA CYS A 220 -5.44 -8.34 12.18
C CYS A 220 -4.27 -8.22 11.21
N ARG A 221 -4.57 -7.94 9.94
CA ARG A 221 -3.57 -7.65 8.90
C ARG A 221 -3.39 -6.16 8.78
N SER A 222 -2.39 -5.61 9.45
CA SER A 222 -2.10 -4.19 9.36
C SER A 222 -1.34 -3.85 8.08
N CYS A 223 -1.73 -2.76 7.44
CA CYS A 223 -1.05 -2.18 6.29
C CYS A 223 -1.05 -0.67 6.48
N ILE A 224 0.14 -0.06 6.41
CA ILE A 224 0.23 1.40 6.41
C ILE A 224 -0.29 1.86 5.05
N GLU A 225 -1.23 2.80 5.07
CA GLU A 225 -1.77 3.39 3.85
C GLU A 225 -0.67 4.14 3.11
N HIS A 226 -0.63 3.99 1.79
CA HIS A 226 0.36 4.62 0.90
C HIS A 226 1.84 4.25 1.15
N SER A 227 2.13 3.20 1.92
CA SER A 227 3.50 2.72 2.12
C SER A 227 3.83 1.53 1.22
N SER A 228 5.08 1.42 0.78
CA SER A 228 5.62 0.23 0.11
C SER A 228 5.85 -0.96 1.05
N ARG A 229 5.65 -0.78 2.37
CA ARG A 229 5.86 -1.83 3.37
C ARG A 229 4.83 -2.94 3.23
N PRO A 230 5.25 -4.22 3.30
CA PRO A 230 4.32 -5.34 3.22
C PRO A 230 3.38 -5.37 4.42
N THR A 231 2.22 -6.01 4.22
CA THR A 231 1.24 -6.21 5.30
C THR A 231 1.83 -7.02 6.44
N SER A 232 1.62 -6.55 7.66
CA SER A 232 2.07 -7.19 8.88
C SER A 232 0.87 -7.86 9.57
N THR A 233 0.95 -9.16 9.82
CA THR A 233 -0.18 -9.89 10.42
C THR A 233 0.09 -10.20 11.89
N LEU A 234 -0.82 -9.73 12.75
CA LEU A 234 -0.87 -10.08 14.17
C LEU A 234 -1.97 -11.11 14.39
N TRP A 235 -1.69 -12.14 15.18
CA TRP A 235 -2.72 -13.05 15.68
C TRP A 235 -2.83 -12.99 17.19
N VAL A 236 -4.06 -13.03 17.70
CA VAL A 236 -4.35 -13.20 19.12
C VAL A 236 -5.26 -14.41 19.26
N ASN A 237 -4.75 -15.47 19.89
CA ASN A 237 -5.38 -16.78 19.90
C ASN A 237 -5.71 -17.20 21.32
N MET A 238 -6.88 -17.80 21.49
CA MET A 238 -7.28 -18.45 22.74
C MET A 238 -6.96 -19.94 22.65
N LEU A 239 -6.12 -20.44 23.55
CA LEU A 239 -5.74 -21.85 23.61
C LEU A 239 -6.93 -22.75 23.99
N SER A 240 -6.94 -23.95 23.40
CA SER A 240 -7.89 -24.99 23.77
C SER A 240 -7.58 -25.59 25.14
N ARG A 241 -8.66 -26.01 25.83
CA ARG A 241 -8.56 -26.67 27.15
C ARG A 241 -7.79 -27.98 26.96
N GLY A 242 -6.58 -28.06 27.54
CA GLY A 242 -5.74 -29.26 27.49
C GLY A 242 -4.69 -29.31 26.37
N ALA A 243 -4.43 -28.20 25.66
CA ALA A 243 -3.46 -28.16 24.55
C ALA A 243 -1.97 -28.29 24.95
N GLN A 244 -1.62 -28.32 26.24
CA GLN A 244 -0.26 -28.67 26.70
C GLN A 244 -0.19 -30.15 27.08
N GLY A 245 0.61 -30.91 26.33
CA GLY A 245 0.74 -32.35 26.45
C GLY A 245 0.87 -32.88 27.88
N GLY A 246 0.04 -33.88 28.19
CA GLY A 246 0.26 -34.88 29.25
C GLY A 246 0.14 -34.42 30.71
N LYS A 247 0.35 -33.14 31.04
CA LYS A 247 0.11 -32.64 32.39
C LYS A 247 -1.26 -31.97 32.45
N LYS A 248 -2.22 -32.67 33.05
CA LYS A 248 -3.49 -32.11 33.53
C LYS A 248 -3.24 -31.11 34.67
N THR A 249 -2.51 -30.04 34.40
CA THR A 249 -2.59 -28.85 35.24
C THR A 249 -3.86 -28.12 34.82
N ALA A 250 -4.76 -27.93 35.78
CA ALA A 250 -6.05 -27.27 35.67
C ALA A 250 -5.91 -25.76 35.38
N ILE A 251 -5.15 -25.43 34.34
CA ILE A 251 -4.88 -24.04 33.98
C ILE A 251 -5.91 -23.69 32.90
N GLY A 252 -6.67 -22.63 33.18
CA GLY A 252 -7.76 -22.17 32.34
C GLY A 252 -7.31 -21.78 30.92
N GLN A 253 -8.26 -21.32 30.12
CA GLN A 253 -7.99 -20.90 28.75
C GLN A 253 -7.07 -19.67 28.78
N ARG A 254 -5.94 -19.75 28.09
CA ARG A 254 -4.93 -18.69 28.02
C ARG A 254 -4.98 -18.01 26.66
N ILE A 255 -4.65 -16.73 26.66
CA ILE A 255 -4.61 -15.90 25.46
C ILE A 255 -3.14 -15.60 25.12
N ILE A 256 -2.78 -15.90 23.89
CA ILE A 256 -1.43 -15.70 23.38
C ILE A 256 -1.46 -14.82 22.12
N ALA A 257 -0.39 -14.07 21.91
CA ALA A 257 -0.15 -13.31 20.69
C ALA A 257 0.94 -14.00 19.85
N ILE A 258 0.74 -14.00 18.53
CA ILE A 258 1.76 -14.31 17.54
C ILE A 258 2.09 -13.00 16.85
N ILE A 259 3.27 -12.47 17.16
CA ILE A 259 3.76 -11.18 16.68
C ILE A 259 4.65 -11.42 15.45
N PRO A 260 4.54 -10.60 14.39
CA PRO A 260 5.45 -10.64 13.25
C PRO A 260 6.93 -10.67 13.70
N TYR A 261 7.74 -11.47 13.00
CA TYR A 261 9.18 -11.64 13.27
C TYR A 261 9.54 -12.31 14.61
N ILE A 262 8.55 -12.79 15.38
CA ILE A 262 8.75 -13.58 16.60
C ILE A 262 8.45 -15.05 16.31
N LYS A 263 9.38 -15.95 16.64
CA LYS A 263 9.26 -17.39 16.33
C LYS A 263 8.38 -18.15 17.32
N GLN A 264 8.28 -17.67 18.56
CA GLN A 264 7.51 -18.30 19.62
C GLN A 264 6.28 -17.46 19.97
N GLU A 265 5.24 -18.13 20.44
CA GLU A 265 4.04 -17.48 20.97
C GLU A 265 4.36 -16.73 22.27
N ILE A 266 3.79 -15.54 22.43
CA ILE A 266 3.99 -14.69 23.60
C ILE A 266 2.65 -14.54 24.33
N PRO A 267 2.57 -14.81 25.66
CA PRO A 267 1.38 -14.50 26.43
C PRO A 267 0.97 -13.02 26.29
N ILE A 268 -0.32 -12.74 26.07
CA ILE A 268 -0.78 -11.38 25.74
C ILE A 268 -0.44 -10.36 26.84
N MET A 269 -0.46 -10.77 28.10
CA MET A 269 -0.13 -9.92 29.25
C MET A 269 1.33 -9.46 29.24
N ILE A 270 2.25 -10.29 28.74
CA ILE A 270 3.66 -9.90 28.60
C ILE A 270 3.81 -8.82 27.52
N VAL A 271 2.97 -8.85 26.48
CA VAL A 271 2.94 -7.80 25.44
C VAL A 271 2.51 -6.46 26.04
N PHE A 272 1.45 -6.42 26.86
CA PHE A 272 1.03 -5.19 27.56
C PHE A 272 2.11 -4.64 28.48
N ARG A 273 2.82 -5.51 29.22
CA ARG A 273 3.96 -5.08 30.05
C ARG A 273 5.10 -4.52 29.22
N ALA A 274 5.40 -5.11 28.06
CA ALA A 274 6.41 -4.59 27.13
C ALA A 274 6.02 -3.22 26.56
N LEU A 275 4.72 -2.96 26.36
CA LEU A 275 4.18 -1.65 25.96
C LEU A 275 4.28 -0.58 27.07
N GLY A 276 4.55 -0.97 28.32
CA GLY A 276 4.76 -0.07 29.45
C GLY A 276 3.70 -0.14 30.56
N PHE A 277 2.65 -0.95 30.38
CA PHE A 277 1.61 -1.13 31.41
C PHE A 277 2.04 -2.18 32.43
N VAL A 278 2.52 -1.74 33.59
CA VAL A 278 3.02 -2.62 34.66
C VAL A 278 1.92 -3.02 35.64
N ALA A 279 0.95 -2.14 35.90
CA ALA A 279 -0.14 -2.48 36.81
C ALA A 279 -1.19 -3.34 36.11
N ASP A 280 -1.59 -4.44 36.76
CA ASP A 280 -2.59 -5.37 36.22
C ASP A 280 -3.93 -4.70 35.98
N ARG A 281 -4.29 -3.74 36.85
CA ARG A 281 -5.49 -2.93 36.70
C ARG A 281 -5.48 -2.17 35.38
N ASP A 282 -4.39 -1.49 35.06
CA ASP A 282 -4.27 -0.72 33.81
C ASP A 282 -4.41 -1.63 32.60
N ILE A 283 -3.79 -2.82 32.63
CA ILE A 283 -3.93 -3.81 31.55
C ILE A 283 -5.39 -4.22 31.38
N LEU A 284 -6.09 -4.51 32.48
CA LEU A 284 -7.50 -4.91 32.45
C LEU A 284 -8.41 -3.77 31.95
N GLU A 285 -8.13 -2.51 32.30
CA GLU A 285 -8.87 -1.33 31.82
C GLU A 285 -8.80 -1.18 30.28
N HIS A 286 -7.73 -1.68 29.64
CA HIS A 286 -7.60 -1.66 28.18
C HIS A 286 -8.29 -2.84 27.46
N ILE A 287 -8.61 -3.92 28.18
CA ILE A 287 -9.22 -5.13 27.62
C ILE A 287 -10.72 -5.17 27.92
N ILE A 288 -11.08 -4.90 29.16
CA ILE A 288 -12.41 -5.05 29.72
C ILE A 288 -12.95 -3.65 29.98
N TYR A 289 -13.98 -3.25 29.25
CA TYR A 289 -14.58 -1.93 29.39
C TYR A 289 -15.48 -1.80 30.63
N ASP A 290 -15.95 -2.92 31.17
CA ASP A 290 -16.85 -2.99 32.33
C ASP A 290 -16.38 -4.04 33.34
N PHE A 291 -15.91 -3.58 34.51
CA PHE A 291 -15.44 -4.46 35.58
C PHE A 291 -16.56 -5.12 36.39
N GLU A 292 -17.81 -4.75 36.15
CA GLU A 292 -18.96 -5.40 36.77
C GLU A 292 -19.30 -6.74 36.11
N ASP A 293 -18.65 -7.09 34.98
CA ASP A 293 -18.78 -8.40 34.33
C ASP A 293 -17.79 -9.44 34.92
N PRO A 294 -18.24 -10.31 35.85
CA PRO A 294 -17.37 -11.33 36.45
C PRO A 294 -16.97 -12.42 35.45
N GLU A 295 -17.76 -12.67 34.40
CA GLU A 295 -17.49 -13.75 33.44
C GLU A 295 -16.26 -13.41 32.60
N MET A 296 -16.19 -12.18 32.08
CA MET A 296 -15.02 -11.70 31.33
C MET A 296 -13.76 -11.65 32.19
N MET A 297 -13.89 -11.21 33.45
CA MET A 297 -12.79 -11.19 34.42
C MET A 297 -12.26 -12.60 34.71
N GLU A 298 -13.15 -13.59 34.86
CA GLU A 298 -12.78 -14.99 35.08
C GLU A 298 -12.07 -15.60 33.85
N MET A 299 -12.49 -15.25 32.63
CA MET A 299 -11.85 -15.72 31.40
C MET A 299 -10.41 -15.20 31.22
N VAL A 300 -10.12 -13.97 31.65
CA VAL A 300 -8.80 -13.34 31.47
C VAL A 300 -7.80 -13.76 32.56
N LYS A 301 -8.29 -14.07 33.77
CA LYS A 301 -7.47 -14.42 34.95
C LYS A 301 -6.38 -15.47 34.70
N PRO A 302 -6.60 -16.60 34.00
CA PRO A 302 -5.55 -17.59 33.73
C PRO A 302 -4.36 -17.04 32.94
N SER A 303 -4.59 -16.02 32.09
CA SER A 303 -3.52 -15.36 31.32
C SER A 303 -2.72 -14.38 32.17
N LEU A 304 -3.35 -13.79 33.20
CA LEU A 304 -2.71 -12.91 34.18
C LEU A 304 -1.80 -13.72 35.12
N ASP A 305 -2.31 -14.85 35.62
CA ASP A 305 -1.54 -15.76 36.49
C ASP A 305 -0.29 -16.31 35.78
N GLU A 306 -0.37 -16.59 34.48
CA GLU A 306 0.79 -17.05 33.68
C GLU A 306 1.88 -15.97 33.56
N ALA A 307 1.48 -14.70 33.43
CA ALA A 307 2.40 -13.59 33.24
C ALA A 307 2.94 -13.00 34.55
N PHE A 308 2.53 -13.51 35.72
CA PHE A 308 2.97 -13.02 37.02
C PHE A 308 4.51 -13.03 37.20
N VAL A 309 5.19 -13.93 36.48
CA VAL A 309 6.66 -14.08 36.53
C VAL A 309 7.42 -12.91 35.90
N VAL A 310 6.78 -12.09 35.09
CA VAL A 310 7.36 -10.89 34.48
C VAL A 310 6.56 -9.69 34.95
N GLN A 311 7.15 -8.78 35.73
CA GLN A 311 6.46 -7.58 36.22
C GLN A 311 7.03 -6.28 35.65
N GLU A 312 8.29 -6.27 35.19
CA GLU A 312 8.94 -5.08 34.66
C GLU A 312 8.96 -5.04 33.12
N GLN A 313 8.90 -3.83 32.56
CA GLN A 313 8.94 -3.61 31.11
C GLN A 313 10.23 -4.15 30.46
N ASN A 314 11.39 -3.87 31.05
CA ASN A 314 12.69 -4.31 30.50
C ASN A 314 12.80 -5.84 30.46
N VAL A 315 12.26 -6.52 31.48
CA VAL A 315 12.22 -7.98 31.54
C VAL A 315 11.26 -8.54 30.49
N ALA A 316 10.11 -7.89 30.26
CA ALA A 316 9.17 -8.25 29.20
C ALA A 316 9.78 -8.07 27.80
N LEU A 317 10.49 -6.96 27.55
CA LEU A 317 11.20 -6.72 26.29
C LEU A 317 12.28 -7.78 26.04
N ASN A 318 13.07 -8.13 27.06
CA ASN A 318 14.06 -9.20 26.96
C ASN A 318 13.39 -10.57 26.70
N PHE A 319 12.27 -10.85 27.37
CA PHE A 319 11.49 -12.07 27.18
C PHE A 319 11.04 -12.25 25.72
N ILE A 320 10.60 -11.17 25.07
CA ILE A 320 10.23 -11.15 23.65
C ILE A 320 11.48 -11.24 22.77
N GLY A 321 12.53 -10.46 23.07
CA GLY A 321 13.77 -10.42 22.30
C GLY A 321 14.46 -11.77 22.14
N VAL A 322 14.55 -12.56 23.21
CA VAL A 322 15.12 -13.93 23.17
C VAL A 322 14.31 -14.89 22.29
N ARG A 323 13.02 -14.60 22.10
CA ARG A 323 12.07 -15.39 21.30
C ARG A 323 11.90 -14.87 19.86
N GLY A 324 12.52 -13.72 19.56
CA GLY A 324 12.56 -13.12 18.25
C GLY A 324 13.41 -13.91 17.25
N ALA A 325 13.26 -13.59 15.97
CA ALA A 325 14.23 -13.98 14.98
C ALA A 325 15.57 -13.26 15.26
N ARG A 326 16.68 -14.01 15.29
CA ARG A 326 18.01 -13.40 15.33
C ARG A 326 18.24 -12.66 14.01
N PRO A 327 18.63 -11.37 14.02
CA PRO A 327 19.07 -10.70 12.80
C PRO A 327 20.31 -11.44 12.25
N GLY A 328 20.27 -11.91 11.02
CA GLY A 328 21.46 -12.40 10.30
C GLY A 328 21.84 -13.88 10.45
N VAL A 329 20.89 -14.81 10.25
CA VAL A 329 21.21 -16.15 9.72
C VAL A 329 20.38 -16.42 8.48
#